data_AF-A0A812IZN0-F1
#
_entry.id   AF-A0A812IZN0-F1
#
_cell.length_a   1.000
_cell.length_b   1.000
_cell.length_c   1.000
_cell.angle_alpha   90.00
_cell.angle_beta   90.00
_cell.angle_gamma   90.00
#
_symmetry.space_group_name_H-M   'P 1'
#
loop_
_entity.id
_entity.type
_entity.pdbx_description
1 polymer ?
#
loop_
_entity_poly.entity_id
_entity_poly.type
_entity_poly.pdbx_seq_one_letter_code
_entity_poly.pdbx_strand_id
1 'polypeptide(L)'
;MDADLPVVVLGAGSGGIAELQLWIDDSTVQWALLEFCIGEGPLARQRMLFLHVNGERCSPIARGRANELTPEVQRLMRGLEVGEAYHATLEVKTAEEVSLDSLLERVLPFFTVVLYQSKGIQKARMKVCAQLIQVEFEKVAMLNGSKEEQLSSAKAAATVASSAEPEEGIAANLRSGEDDAGGYQTSLGGWRNGRDALKAVGEPLGAWFSDCRLMAWNWAFFRADHVDLQIVGGGTGSLDEMKACYEEHSSDVLFGLLRLGFGEGRLRRTKYVFIHANGEKVPVVARGKLSAERPKMEEVFSQFASISVTMEILHPADLTLANVVERVRRAAVVDDDVLGRDAGSPSVFSVEAFQKALQEEKLERASELQTLRRRSTGLRSGLPANLVSEWAGRPLTEVVSLVHKVGGPLNWALFGPDPSWLSRRRTVKTTQASLLPDQVAAPSGGYLRAEAEQVSRASTPVRERPTKAEEPDSAAKDTAVSCNSTAADSPVTPAQEEQPDDAQSEDDTPKGSVPHFPGLQHRISGPLLKQSSAWHGRWQLRWMEVKGGHLMWWHGPTFVSSEPLGVLPLAGVKVQGNGNAFTLVTAGGKHKAYHLSADVDESASAANWIAPASWPKAKYWIQALEQESLAMASGK
;
A
#
# COMPACT_ATOMS: atom_id res chain seq x y z
N MET A 1 34.24 10.74 1.80
CA MET A 1 34.46 12.19 1.54
C MET A 1 33.26 13.03 1.98
N ASP A 2 32.45 12.59 2.95
CA ASP A 2 31.18 13.26 3.33
C ASP A 2 31.32 14.34 4.42
N ALA A 3 32.54 14.67 4.87
CA ALA A 3 32.77 15.38 6.14
C ALA A 3 32.37 16.88 6.17
N ASP A 4 31.91 17.46 5.06
CA ASP A 4 31.60 18.91 4.97
C ASP A 4 30.23 19.24 4.35
N LEU A 5 29.32 18.27 4.21
CA LEU A 5 27.99 18.58 3.68
C LEU A 5 27.19 19.42 4.70
N PRO A 6 26.58 20.55 4.29
CA PRO A 6 25.85 21.44 5.20
C PRO A 6 24.46 20.91 5.61
N VAL A 7 24.24 19.60 5.48
CA VAL A 7 22.94 18.93 5.58
C VAL A 7 23.09 17.67 6.42
N VAL A 8 22.15 17.46 7.34
CA VAL A 8 22.09 16.29 8.23
C VAL A 8 20.78 15.53 8.03
N VAL A 9 20.82 14.22 8.27
CA VAL A 9 19.62 13.37 8.31
C VAL A 9 18.91 13.62 9.64
N LEU A 10 17.67 14.09 9.59
CA LEU A 10 16.83 14.32 10.77
C LEU A 10 16.02 13.08 11.15
N GLY A 11 15.64 12.26 10.17
CA GLY A 11 14.90 11.02 10.37
C GLY A 11 14.69 10.27 9.05
N ALA A 12 14.39 8.98 9.12
CA ALA A 12 14.00 8.18 7.99
C ALA A 12 13.11 7.02 8.45
N GLY A 13 12.25 6.50 7.57
CA GLY A 13 11.32 5.44 7.93
C GLY A 13 10.62 4.79 6.74
N SER A 14 9.71 3.86 7.06
CA SER A 14 8.93 3.06 6.11
C SER A 14 7.40 3.23 6.29
N GLY A 15 6.96 4.02 7.25
CA GLY A 15 5.56 4.32 7.54
C GLY A 15 4.94 5.37 6.60
N GLY A 16 5.63 5.75 5.52
CA GLY A 16 5.11 6.61 4.46
C GLY A 16 4.77 8.04 4.92
N ILE A 17 3.76 8.63 4.28
CA ILE A 17 3.38 10.05 4.46
C ILE A 17 2.96 10.33 5.91
N ALA A 18 2.17 9.44 6.51
CA ALA A 18 1.67 9.62 7.87
C ALA A 18 2.79 9.61 8.91
N GLU A 19 3.80 8.75 8.73
CA GLU A 19 4.98 8.77 9.59
C GLU A 19 5.82 10.03 9.34
N LEU A 20 6.14 10.34 8.08
CA LEU A 20 6.91 11.55 7.71
C LEU A 20 6.29 12.83 8.31
N GLN A 21 4.96 12.95 8.24
CA GLN A 21 4.21 14.09 8.79
C GLN A 21 4.51 14.32 10.27
N LEU A 22 4.73 13.26 11.06
CA LEU A 22 5.03 13.36 12.49
C LEU A 22 6.45 13.88 12.77
N TRP A 23 7.35 13.82 11.78
CA TRP A 23 8.75 14.27 11.89
C TRP A 23 8.97 15.70 11.41
N ILE A 24 8.00 16.26 10.70
CA ILE A 24 8.06 17.64 10.19
C ILE A 24 7.96 18.64 11.34
N ASP A 25 8.79 19.68 11.24
CA ASP A 25 8.85 20.77 12.21
C ASP A 25 8.60 22.12 11.52
N ASP A 26 7.41 22.65 11.78
CA ASP A 26 6.94 23.95 11.28
C ASP A 26 7.84 25.14 11.68
N SER A 27 8.79 24.97 12.60
CA SER A 27 9.73 26.02 13.04
C SER A 27 11.06 26.04 12.27
N THR A 28 11.28 25.09 11.36
CA THR A 28 12.54 24.96 10.62
C THR A 28 12.32 24.82 9.13
N VAL A 29 13.38 25.04 8.33
CA VAL A 29 13.40 24.62 6.93
C VAL A 29 13.97 23.21 6.88
N GLN A 30 13.24 22.30 6.24
CA GLN A 30 13.62 20.90 6.08
C GLN A 30 13.40 20.48 4.63
N TRP A 31 13.99 19.35 4.25
CA TRP A 31 13.78 18.74 2.95
C TRP A 31 13.46 17.27 3.15
N ALA A 32 12.53 16.71 2.39
CA ALA A 32 12.23 15.29 2.47
C ALA A 32 12.29 14.64 1.09
N LEU A 33 12.77 13.41 1.06
CA LEU A 33 12.50 12.46 -0.02
C LEU A 33 11.37 11.56 0.43
N LEU A 34 10.36 11.39 -0.42
CA LEU A 34 9.19 10.58 -0.15
C LEU A 34 8.88 9.69 -1.35
N GLU A 35 8.91 8.39 -1.11
CA GLU A 35 8.45 7.35 -2.01
C GLU A 35 6.99 6.99 -1.68
N PHE A 36 6.14 6.95 -2.70
CA PHE A 36 4.77 6.47 -2.56
C PHE A 36 4.28 5.81 -3.85
N CYS A 37 3.32 4.90 -3.75
CA CYS A 37 2.74 4.20 -4.90
C CYS A 37 1.42 4.83 -5.33
N ILE A 38 1.25 5.04 -6.63
CA ILE A 38 -0.02 5.48 -7.23
C ILE A 38 -0.59 4.35 -8.08
N GLY A 39 -1.87 4.05 -7.87
CA GLY A 39 -2.59 3.00 -8.59
C GLY A 39 -2.45 1.63 -7.93
N GLU A 40 -3.09 0.63 -8.54
CA GLU A 40 -3.21 -0.72 -7.99
C GLU A 40 -2.71 -1.79 -8.97
N GLY A 41 -2.32 -2.95 -8.42
CA GLY A 41 -1.91 -4.13 -9.18
C GLY A 41 -0.81 -3.83 -10.22
N PRO A 42 -0.93 -4.30 -11.47
CA PRO A 42 0.08 -4.08 -12.51
C PRO A 42 0.17 -2.61 -12.97
N LEU A 43 -0.78 -1.76 -12.56
CA LEU A 43 -0.77 -0.33 -12.83
C LEU A 43 -0.19 0.49 -11.68
N ALA A 44 0.12 -0.13 -10.53
CA ALA A 44 0.83 0.54 -9.45
C ALA A 44 2.17 1.08 -9.96
N ARG A 45 2.40 2.38 -9.77
CA ARG A 45 3.65 3.06 -10.13
C ARG A 45 4.21 3.72 -8.89
N GLN A 46 5.43 3.37 -8.57
CA GLN A 46 6.19 4.05 -7.54
C GLN A 46 6.59 5.44 -8.04
N ARG A 47 6.39 6.44 -7.20
CA ARG A 47 6.71 7.84 -7.43
C ARG A 47 7.54 8.37 -6.28
N MET A 48 8.47 9.24 -6.64
CA MET A 48 9.40 9.89 -5.72
C MET A 48 9.11 11.39 -5.73
N LEU A 49 8.92 11.98 -4.55
CA LEU A 49 8.74 13.41 -4.35
C LEU A 49 9.91 14.00 -3.59
N PHE A 50 10.29 15.21 -3.99
CA PHE A 50 11.10 16.08 -3.17
C PHE A 50 10.18 17.10 -2.48
N LEU A 51 10.08 17.04 -1.17
CA LEU A 51 9.32 18.01 -0.37
C LEU A 51 10.27 19.06 0.20
N HIS A 52 10.01 20.33 -0.09
CA HIS A 52 10.66 21.46 0.55
C HIS A 52 9.74 21.98 1.65
N VAL A 53 10.06 21.65 2.89
CA VAL A 53 9.29 22.05 4.06
C VAL A 53 9.79 23.42 4.51
N ASN A 54 9.03 24.46 4.20
CA ASN A 54 9.32 25.83 4.54
C ASN A 54 8.50 26.26 5.75
N GLY A 55 8.85 25.71 6.92
CA GLY A 55 8.08 25.84 8.15
C GLY A 55 7.60 27.27 8.43
N GLU A 56 6.29 27.46 8.58
CA GLU A 56 5.67 28.78 8.73
C GLU A 56 6.18 29.55 9.96
N ARG A 57 6.54 28.83 11.03
CA ARG A 57 7.06 29.39 12.29
C ARG A 57 8.58 29.61 12.25
N CYS A 58 9.24 29.30 11.14
CA CYS A 58 10.67 29.56 10.97
C CYS A 58 10.93 31.06 10.85
N SER A 59 11.90 31.57 11.62
CA SER A 59 12.26 33.00 11.53
C SER A 59 12.73 33.37 10.12
N PRO A 60 12.40 34.56 9.58
CA PRO A 60 12.78 34.94 8.21
C PRO A 60 14.28 34.82 7.91
N ILE A 61 15.14 35.14 8.89
CA ILE A 61 16.59 35.06 8.73
C ILE A 61 17.07 33.61 8.67
N ALA A 62 16.57 32.74 9.57
CA ALA A 62 16.92 31.32 9.55
C ALA A 62 16.40 30.64 8.26
N ARG A 63 15.17 30.97 7.87
CA ARG A 63 14.55 30.52 6.63
C ARG A 63 15.36 30.90 5.40
N GLY A 64 15.76 32.18 5.29
CA GLY A 64 16.59 32.66 4.18
C GLY A 64 17.91 31.90 4.06
N ARG A 65 18.61 31.72 5.19
CA ARG A 65 19.89 31.00 5.24
C ARG A 65 19.76 29.52 4.87
N ALA A 66 18.74 28.85 5.37
CA ALA A 66 18.52 27.44 5.05
C ALA A 66 18.09 27.28 3.58
N ASN A 67 17.24 28.17 3.07
CA ASN A 67 16.81 28.12 1.66
C ASN A 67 17.96 28.28 0.66
N GLU A 68 19.06 28.97 1.03
CA GLU A 68 20.29 29.01 0.21
C GLU A 68 20.89 27.61 -0.06
N LEU A 69 20.63 26.63 0.82
CA LEU A 69 21.10 25.25 0.65
C LEU A 69 20.21 24.42 -0.28
N THR A 70 18.99 24.88 -0.59
CA THR A 70 18.00 24.09 -1.36
C THR A 70 18.53 23.56 -2.70
N PRO A 71 19.24 24.35 -3.54
CA PRO A 71 19.78 23.85 -4.81
C PRO A 71 20.84 22.76 -4.61
N GLU A 72 21.64 22.85 -3.54
CA GLU A 72 22.65 21.86 -3.20
C GLU A 72 22.00 20.58 -2.67
N VAL A 73 21.03 20.70 -1.78
CA VAL A 73 20.22 19.58 -1.28
C VAL A 73 19.55 18.87 -2.44
N GLN A 74 18.89 19.58 -3.35
CA GLN A 74 18.28 18.98 -4.54
C GLN A 74 19.29 18.21 -5.40
N ARG A 75 20.51 18.73 -5.55
CA ARG A 75 21.59 18.03 -6.28
C ARG A 75 22.01 16.74 -5.58
N LEU A 76 22.13 16.77 -4.25
CA LEU A 76 22.48 15.60 -3.43
C LEU A 76 21.37 14.54 -3.46
N MET A 77 20.11 14.98 -3.32
CA MET A 77 18.93 14.10 -3.35
C MET A 77 18.66 13.51 -4.73
N ARG A 78 19.26 14.05 -5.80
CA ARG A 78 19.17 13.42 -7.13
C ARG A 78 20.01 12.13 -7.24
N GLY A 79 20.84 11.82 -6.25
CA GLY A 79 21.76 10.70 -6.31
C GLY A 79 22.90 10.92 -7.31
N LEU A 80 23.88 10.01 -7.29
CA LEU A 80 25.06 10.05 -8.17
C LEU A 80 24.78 9.44 -9.56
N GLU A 81 23.67 8.69 -9.71
CA GLU A 81 23.31 8.05 -10.97
C GLU A 81 22.61 9.05 -11.90
N VAL A 82 22.99 9.00 -13.18
CA VAL A 82 22.50 9.91 -14.22
C VAL A 82 21.02 9.58 -14.53
N GLY A 83 20.08 10.24 -13.84
CA GLY A 83 18.63 10.08 -14.04
C GLY A 83 17.78 11.07 -13.23
N GLU A 84 16.49 11.18 -13.57
CA GLU A 84 15.52 11.95 -12.77
C GLU A 84 15.20 11.18 -11.48
N ALA A 85 15.80 11.59 -10.38
CA ALA A 85 15.70 10.88 -9.11
C ALA A 85 14.39 11.09 -8.35
N TYR A 86 13.69 12.19 -8.63
CA TYR A 86 12.35 12.45 -8.13
C TYR A 86 11.50 13.09 -9.23
N HIS A 87 10.21 12.84 -9.19
CA HIS A 87 9.27 13.16 -10.27
C HIS A 87 8.64 14.55 -10.12
N ALA A 88 8.55 15.06 -8.89
CA ALA A 88 8.00 16.37 -8.61
C ALA A 88 8.67 17.00 -7.37
N THR A 89 8.63 18.32 -7.33
CA THR A 89 9.03 19.13 -6.18
C THR A 89 7.83 19.89 -5.66
N LEU A 90 7.55 19.77 -4.37
CA LEU A 90 6.47 20.48 -3.70
C LEU A 90 7.02 21.30 -2.55
N GLU A 91 6.54 22.53 -2.39
CA GLU A 91 6.78 23.34 -1.20
C GLU A 91 5.58 23.22 -0.24
N VAL A 92 5.84 22.92 1.04
CA VAL A 92 4.82 22.80 2.10
C VAL A 92 5.22 23.68 3.29
N LYS A 93 4.26 24.26 4.00
CA LYS A 93 4.55 25.21 5.11
C LYS A 93 4.28 24.63 6.49
N THR A 94 3.41 23.65 6.59
CA THR A 94 3.04 23.00 7.85
C THR A 94 3.07 21.48 7.69
N ALA A 95 3.22 20.77 8.81
CA ALA A 95 3.05 19.32 8.83
C ALA A 95 1.67 18.90 8.31
N GLU A 96 0.61 19.68 8.59
CA GLU A 96 -0.77 19.37 8.16
C GLU A 96 -0.93 19.32 6.63
N GLU A 97 -0.19 20.16 5.90
CA GLU A 97 -0.15 20.14 4.43
C GLU A 97 0.51 18.86 3.87
N VAL A 98 1.23 18.09 4.70
CA VAL A 98 1.82 16.80 4.33
C VAL A 98 0.83 15.67 4.64
N SER A 99 -0.36 15.75 4.02
CA SER A 99 -1.35 14.68 3.99
C SER A 99 -1.38 14.00 2.63
N LEU A 100 -1.89 12.77 2.55
CA LEU A 100 -2.02 12.05 1.29
C LEU A 100 -2.84 12.86 0.27
N ASP A 101 -3.97 13.40 0.69
CA ASP A 101 -4.89 14.13 -0.19
C ASP A 101 -4.26 15.42 -0.72
N SER A 102 -3.64 16.22 0.16
CA SER A 102 -2.98 17.48 -0.21
C SER A 102 -1.83 17.26 -1.17
N LEU A 103 -1.04 16.21 -0.96
CA LEU A 103 0.06 15.86 -1.85
C LEU A 103 -0.45 15.33 -3.18
N LEU A 104 -1.45 14.43 -3.19
CA LEU A 104 -2.01 13.89 -4.43
C LEU A 104 -2.63 14.98 -5.30
N GLU A 105 -3.46 15.87 -4.73
CA GLU A 105 -4.08 16.97 -5.47
C GLU A 105 -3.03 17.82 -6.21
N ARG A 106 -1.89 18.06 -5.56
CA ARG A 106 -0.80 18.87 -6.12
C ARG A 106 0.06 18.11 -7.12
N VAL A 107 0.23 16.80 -6.97
CA VAL A 107 1.13 16.03 -7.86
C VAL A 107 0.40 15.42 -9.06
N LEU A 108 -0.90 15.15 -8.95
CA LEU A 108 -1.70 14.57 -10.04
C LEU A 108 -1.51 15.29 -11.39
N PRO A 109 -1.49 16.65 -11.46
CA PRO A 109 -1.23 17.38 -12.71
C PRO A 109 0.08 17.00 -13.40
N PHE A 110 1.14 16.70 -12.63
CA PHE A 110 2.45 16.32 -13.14
C PHE A 110 2.45 14.88 -13.71
N PHE A 111 1.62 13.99 -13.16
CA PHE A 111 1.53 12.61 -13.63
C PHE A 111 0.57 12.43 -14.81
N THR A 112 -0.41 13.32 -14.96
CA THR A 112 -1.33 13.35 -16.10
C THR A 112 -0.69 13.76 -17.43
N VAL A 113 0.62 13.97 -17.52
CA VAL A 113 1.27 14.25 -18.82
C VAL A 113 1.85 12.99 -19.47
N VAL A 114 2.19 11.96 -18.68
CA VAL A 114 2.91 10.77 -19.18
C VAL A 114 1.98 9.60 -19.54
N LEU A 115 0.74 9.56 -19.01
CA LEU A 115 -0.24 8.52 -19.34
C LEU A 115 -1.05 8.80 -20.62
N TYR A 116 -0.73 9.87 -21.36
CA TYR A 116 -1.62 10.54 -22.32
C TYR A 116 -1.24 10.38 -23.80
N GLN A 117 -0.68 9.24 -24.21
CA GLN A 117 -0.42 8.96 -25.62
C GLN A 117 -1.51 8.12 -26.35
N SER A 118 -2.64 7.75 -25.71
CA SER A 118 -3.75 7.10 -26.43
C SER A 118 -4.88 8.09 -26.76
N LYS A 119 -4.87 8.63 -27.99
CA LYS A 119 -5.77 9.71 -28.45
C LYS A 119 -7.27 9.36 -28.50
N GLY A 120 -7.64 8.08 -28.52
CA GLY A 120 -9.04 7.65 -28.68
C GLY A 120 -9.90 7.73 -27.42
N ILE A 121 -9.31 7.51 -26.24
CA ILE A 121 -10.03 7.44 -24.96
C ILE A 121 -10.24 8.86 -24.37
N GLN A 122 -9.48 9.85 -24.86
CA GLN A 122 -9.44 11.22 -24.37
C GLN A 122 -10.77 11.97 -24.52
N LYS A 123 -11.41 11.93 -25.70
CA LYS A 123 -12.61 12.72 -25.97
C LYS A 123 -13.83 12.20 -25.19
N ALA A 124 -13.86 10.90 -24.91
CA ALA A 124 -14.93 10.29 -24.12
C ALA A 124 -14.75 10.60 -22.63
N ARG A 125 -13.54 10.42 -22.07
CA ARG A 125 -13.30 10.61 -20.63
C ARG A 125 -13.31 12.08 -20.20
N MET A 126 -12.76 13.01 -21.00
CA MET A 126 -12.87 14.45 -20.71
C MET A 126 -14.33 14.94 -20.76
N LYS A 127 -15.13 14.41 -21.69
CA LYS A 127 -16.55 14.76 -21.79
C LYS A 127 -17.33 14.22 -20.59
N VAL A 128 -17.02 13.02 -20.12
CA VAL A 128 -17.63 12.43 -18.92
C VAL A 128 -17.20 13.16 -17.65
N CYS A 129 -15.91 13.50 -17.49
CA CYS A 129 -15.43 14.23 -16.31
C CYS A 129 -16.01 15.66 -16.25
N ALA A 130 -16.05 16.37 -17.38
CA ALA A 130 -16.68 17.68 -17.46
C ALA A 130 -18.19 17.61 -17.19
N GLN A 131 -18.87 16.56 -17.67
CA GLN A 131 -20.29 16.33 -17.37
C GLN A 131 -20.53 16.00 -15.89
N LEU A 132 -19.68 15.20 -15.25
CA LEU A 132 -19.81 14.87 -13.82
C LEU A 132 -19.58 16.09 -12.93
N ILE A 133 -18.58 16.92 -13.25
CA ILE A 133 -18.33 18.17 -12.54
C ILE A 133 -19.52 19.13 -12.70
N GLN A 134 -20.09 19.22 -13.91
CA GLN A 134 -21.26 20.06 -14.15
C GLN A 134 -22.51 19.56 -13.41
N VAL A 135 -22.74 18.24 -13.37
CA VAL A 135 -23.84 17.62 -12.63
C VAL A 135 -23.70 17.87 -11.12
N GLU A 136 -22.50 17.77 -10.55
CA GLU A 136 -22.29 18.08 -9.14
C GLU A 136 -22.45 19.57 -8.83
N PHE A 137 -22.01 20.47 -9.71
CA PHE A 137 -22.28 21.90 -9.56
C PHE A 137 -23.77 22.23 -9.57
N GLU A 138 -24.55 21.62 -10.47
CA GLU A 138 -26.00 21.80 -10.55
C GLU A 138 -26.72 21.20 -9.32
N LYS A 139 -26.23 20.08 -8.80
CA LYS A 139 -26.76 19.45 -7.58
C LYS A 139 -26.51 20.30 -6.33
N VAL A 140 -25.30 20.86 -6.20
CA VAL A 140 -24.97 21.80 -5.11
C VAL A 140 -25.81 23.08 -5.22
N ALA A 141 -26.02 23.61 -6.44
CA ALA A 141 -26.88 24.77 -6.65
C ALA A 141 -28.35 24.49 -6.27
N MET A 142 -28.89 23.32 -6.60
CA MET A 142 -30.26 22.93 -6.23
C MET A 142 -30.43 22.71 -4.72
N LEU A 143 -29.43 22.13 -4.06
CA LEU A 143 -29.44 21.95 -2.61
C LEU A 143 -29.38 23.29 -1.87
N ASN A 144 -28.57 24.24 -2.35
CA ASN A 144 -28.48 25.57 -1.77
C ASN A 144 -29.78 26.38 -1.97
N GLY A 145 -30.41 26.29 -3.15
CA GLY A 145 -31.72 26.91 -3.39
C GLY A 145 -32.82 26.36 -2.48
N SER A 146 -32.86 25.04 -2.28
CA SER A 146 -33.81 24.40 -1.36
C SER A 146 -33.56 24.78 0.10
N LYS A 147 -32.29 24.93 0.51
CA LYS A 147 -31.90 25.33 1.86
C LYS A 147 -32.30 26.78 2.15
N GLU A 148 -32.17 27.70 1.18
CA GLU A 148 -32.65 29.08 1.32
C GLU A 148 -34.18 29.18 1.41
N GLU A 149 -34.91 28.39 0.62
CA GLU A 149 -36.37 28.37 0.64
C GLU A 149 -36.92 27.78 1.96
N GLN A 150 -36.24 26.74 2.49
CA GLN A 150 -36.53 26.19 3.81
C GLN A 150 -36.17 27.15 4.95
N LEU A 151 -35.05 27.88 4.86
CA LEU A 151 -34.68 28.89 5.86
C LEU A 151 -35.65 30.08 5.84
N SER A 152 -36.13 30.48 4.66
CA SER A 152 -37.12 31.54 4.49
C SER A 152 -38.46 31.12 5.10
N SER A 153 -38.92 29.88 4.83
CA SER A 153 -40.14 29.32 5.43
C SER A 153 -40.03 29.13 6.94
N ALA A 154 -38.87 28.71 7.45
CA ALA A 154 -38.62 28.56 8.89
C ALA A 154 -38.57 29.92 9.61
N LYS A 155 -38.00 30.96 8.97
CA LYS A 155 -38.04 32.34 9.51
C LYS A 155 -39.45 32.92 9.51
N ALA A 156 -40.25 32.65 8.47
CA ALA A 156 -41.65 33.04 8.43
C ALA A 156 -42.46 32.35 9.54
N ALA A 157 -42.25 31.04 9.76
CA ALA A 157 -42.89 30.29 10.83
C ALA A 157 -42.48 30.76 12.24
N ALA A 158 -41.18 31.07 12.44
CA ALA A 158 -40.67 31.58 13.71
C ALA A 158 -41.21 32.99 14.05
N THR A 159 -41.50 33.81 13.04
CA THR A 159 -42.09 35.15 13.23
C THR A 159 -43.55 35.07 13.68
N VAL A 160 -44.25 33.98 13.36
CA VAL A 160 -45.64 33.74 13.82
C VAL A 160 -45.67 33.16 15.25
N ALA A 161 -44.57 32.57 15.72
CA ALA A 161 -44.52 31.89 17.02
C ALA A 161 -44.06 32.78 18.21
N SER A 162 -43.63 34.03 18.00
CA SER A 162 -43.02 34.84 19.07
C SER A 162 -43.98 35.73 19.89
N SER A 163 -45.27 35.36 20.01
CA SER A 163 -46.25 36.10 20.84
C SER A 163 -46.63 35.41 22.16
N ALA A 164 -45.73 34.62 22.76
CA ALA A 164 -45.93 34.04 24.09
C ALA A 164 -44.70 34.29 24.97
N GLU A 165 -44.95 34.84 26.16
CA GLU A 165 -43.96 35.26 27.17
C GLU A 165 -43.20 34.09 27.82
N PRO A 166 -42.03 34.35 28.43
CA PRO A 166 -41.02 33.32 28.70
C PRO A 166 -41.08 32.74 30.12
N GLU A 167 -40.86 31.43 30.26
CA GLU A 167 -40.35 30.85 31.49
C GLU A 167 -38.89 30.43 31.32
N GLU A 168 -38.07 30.82 32.29
CA GLU A 168 -36.63 30.61 32.37
C GLU A 168 -36.28 29.12 32.50
N GLY A 169 -35.44 28.65 31.58
CA GLY A 169 -34.93 27.28 31.58
C GLY A 169 -33.51 27.21 31.06
N ILE A 170 -32.60 26.83 31.95
CA ILE A 170 -31.22 26.41 31.71
C ILE A 170 -31.16 25.36 30.60
N ALA A 171 -30.53 25.66 29.46
CA ALA A 171 -29.79 24.70 28.62
C ALA A 171 -29.20 25.42 27.38
N ALA A 172 -27.90 25.68 27.40
CA ALA A 172 -27.14 26.03 26.21
C ALA A 172 -25.97 25.05 26.08
N ASN A 173 -25.98 24.28 24.98
CA ASN A 173 -24.85 23.93 24.11
C ASN A 173 -24.94 22.49 23.59
N LEU A 174 -25.52 22.34 22.40
CA LEU A 174 -25.16 21.32 21.42
C LEU A 174 -25.59 21.87 20.05
N ARG A 175 -24.71 22.68 19.45
CA ARG A 175 -24.79 23.02 18.03
C ARG A 175 -24.09 21.91 17.26
N SER A 176 -24.84 21.25 16.39
CA SER A 176 -24.40 20.26 15.41
C SER A 176 -23.31 20.86 14.51
N GLY A 177 -22.09 20.31 14.58
CA GLY A 177 -21.09 20.49 13.54
C GLY A 177 -21.51 19.71 12.30
N GLU A 178 -21.32 20.30 11.13
CA GLU A 178 -21.42 19.59 9.85
C GLU A 178 -20.33 18.50 9.84
N ASP A 179 -20.76 17.23 9.89
CA ASP A 179 -19.89 16.08 9.96
C ASP A 179 -19.17 15.86 8.63
N ASP A 180 -17.83 15.89 8.72
CA ASP A 180 -16.87 15.47 7.70
C ASP A 180 -17.08 13.96 7.46
N ALA A 181 -17.84 13.62 6.42
CA ALA A 181 -18.09 12.23 6.03
C ALA A 181 -16.79 11.63 5.47
N GLY A 182 -15.91 11.18 6.36
CA GLY A 182 -14.65 10.54 6.03
C GLY A 182 -14.85 9.45 4.99
N GLY A 183 -14.13 9.55 3.87
CA GLY A 183 -14.16 8.56 2.81
C GLY A 183 -13.69 7.19 3.32
N TYR A 184 -14.34 6.12 2.87
CA TYR A 184 -13.89 4.76 3.15
C TYR A 184 -12.70 4.37 2.26
N GLN A 185 -11.88 3.42 2.71
CA GLN A 185 -10.72 2.97 1.93
C GLN A 185 -11.14 1.86 0.98
N THR A 186 -11.05 2.10 -0.33
CA THR A 186 -11.32 1.14 -1.42
C THR A 186 -10.12 0.28 -1.79
N SER A 187 -8.92 0.67 -1.36
CA SER A 187 -7.66 -0.01 -1.67
C SER A 187 -7.10 -0.76 -0.47
N LEU A 188 -6.14 -1.67 -0.73
CA LEU A 188 -5.41 -2.40 0.32
C LEU A 188 -4.79 -1.47 1.37
N GLY A 189 -4.60 -0.17 1.11
CA GLY A 189 -4.53 0.89 2.14
C GLY A 189 -3.57 0.68 3.33
N GLY A 190 -2.58 -0.21 3.23
CA GLY A 190 -1.68 -0.60 4.33
C GLY A 190 -1.72 -2.10 4.71
N TRP A 191 -2.74 -2.84 4.28
CA TRP A 191 -2.88 -4.29 4.46
C TRP A 191 -2.15 -5.07 3.38
N ARG A 192 -1.51 -6.20 3.76
CA ARG A 192 -0.79 -7.04 2.79
C ARG A 192 -1.74 -7.96 2.02
N ASN A 193 -2.88 -8.31 2.60
CA ASN A 193 -3.89 -9.21 2.03
C ASN A 193 -5.24 -9.06 2.77
N GLY A 194 -6.29 -9.71 2.28
CA GLY A 194 -7.62 -9.67 2.89
C GLY A 194 -7.72 -10.28 4.28
N ARG A 195 -6.90 -11.28 4.61
CA ARG A 195 -6.87 -11.88 5.97
C ARG A 195 -6.37 -10.89 7.01
N ASP A 196 -5.38 -10.06 6.66
CA ASP A 196 -4.88 -9.03 7.57
C ASP A 196 -5.96 -7.98 7.88
N ALA A 197 -6.71 -7.55 6.86
CA ALA A 197 -7.85 -6.64 7.05
C ALA A 197 -8.97 -7.27 7.87
N LEU A 198 -9.30 -8.54 7.62
CA LEU A 198 -10.31 -9.28 8.38
C LEU A 198 -9.89 -9.48 9.84
N LYS A 199 -8.60 -9.76 10.08
CA LYS A 199 -8.02 -9.83 11.42
C LYS A 199 -8.13 -8.49 12.14
N ALA A 200 -7.86 -7.37 11.46
CA ALA A 200 -7.96 -6.04 12.05
C ALA A 200 -9.39 -5.68 12.50
N VAL A 201 -10.40 -6.11 11.74
CA VAL A 201 -11.80 -5.97 12.14
C VAL A 201 -12.13 -6.95 13.28
N GLY A 202 -11.63 -8.18 13.22
CA GLY A 202 -11.91 -9.26 14.18
C GLY A 202 -11.28 -9.05 15.56
N GLU A 203 -10.17 -8.33 15.67
CA GLU A 203 -9.56 -8.06 16.97
C GLU A 203 -10.45 -7.16 17.85
N PRO A 204 -10.62 -7.48 19.16
CA PRO A 204 -11.30 -6.60 20.08
C PRO A 204 -10.55 -5.28 20.22
N LEU A 205 -11.27 -4.18 20.49
CA LEU A 205 -10.62 -2.92 20.86
C LEU A 205 -9.66 -3.15 22.04
N GLY A 206 -8.43 -2.65 21.90
CA GLY A 206 -7.41 -2.72 22.94
C GLY A 206 -6.42 -3.89 22.81
N ALA A 207 -6.60 -4.82 21.88
CA ALA A 207 -5.63 -5.91 21.62
C ALA A 207 -4.39 -5.46 20.80
N TRP A 208 -4.01 -4.19 20.90
CA TRP A 208 -3.03 -3.53 20.04
C TRP A 208 -1.65 -4.20 20.09
N PHE A 209 -1.30 -4.86 18.98
CA PHE A 209 0.08 -5.20 18.66
C PHE A 209 0.88 -3.91 18.39
N SER A 210 2.11 -3.83 18.91
CA SER A 210 2.98 -2.64 18.92
C SER A 210 3.41 -2.12 17.55
N ASP A 211 3.19 -2.89 16.48
CA ASP A 211 3.90 -2.74 15.21
C ASP A 211 3.02 -2.27 14.04
N CYS A 212 1.69 -2.37 14.12
CA CYS A 212 0.77 -1.85 13.09
C CYS A 212 -0.14 -0.76 13.70
N ARG A 213 0.42 0.43 13.91
CA ARG A 213 -0.21 1.52 14.70
C ARG A 213 -1.25 2.36 13.97
N LEU A 214 -1.60 2.04 12.73
CA LEU A 214 -2.45 2.91 11.94
C LEU A 214 -3.60 2.08 11.36
N MET A 215 -4.79 2.37 11.89
CA MET A 215 -6.13 2.05 11.37
C MET A 215 -6.77 0.75 11.90
N ALA A 216 -7.37 0.85 13.08
CA ALA A 216 -8.29 -0.17 13.60
C ALA A 216 -9.63 -0.09 12.86
N TRP A 217 -9.70 -0.71 11.68
CA TRP A 217 -10.96 -0.88 10.96
C TRP A 217 -12.00 -1.53 11.89
N ASN A 218 -13.24 -1.04 11.84
CA ASN A 218 -14.39 -1.65 12.52
C ASN A 218 -15.37 -2.30 11.53
N TRP A 219 -15.11 -2.18 10.23
CA TRP A 219 -15.82 -2.92 9.20
C TRP A 219 -14.92 -3.18 7.99
N ALA A 220 -15.23 -4.23 7.24
CA ALA A 220 -14.64 -4.50 5.93
C ALA A 220 -15.61 -5.30 5.06
N PHE A 221 -15.57 -5.08 3.75
CA PHE A 221 -16.23 -5.85 2.70
C PHE A 221 -15.22 -6.56 1.81
N PHE A 222 -15.61 -7.76 1.38
CA PHE A 222 -14.85 -8.65 0.53
C PHE A 222 -15.73 -9.18 -0.59
N ARG A 223 -15.13 -9.51 -1.72
CA ARG A 223 -15.83 -10.26 -2.77
C ARG A 223 -16.09 -11.70 -2.35
N ALA A 224 -16.94 -12.40 -3.11
CA ALA A 224 -17.28 -13.81 -2.95
C ALA A 224 -16.11 -14.77 -3.28
N ASP A 225 -14.99 -14.64 -2.56
CA ASP A 225 -13.80 -15.47 -2.72
C ASP A 225 -13.18 -15.74 -1.33
N HIS A 226 -13.37 -16.97 -0.83
CA HIS A 226 -12.91 -17.39 0.50
C HIS A 226 -11.39 -17.69 0.55
N VAL A 227 -10.72 -17.78 -0.61
CA VAL A 227 -9.29 -18.08 -0.71
C VAL A 227 -8.50 -16.79 -0.70
N ASP A 228 -8.79 -15.90 -1.65
CA ASP A 228 -8.03 -14.67 -1.86
C ASP A 228 -8.52 -13.52 -0.97
N LEU A 229 -9.79 -13.56 -0.53
CA LEU A 229 -10.44 -12.51 0.26
C LEU A 229 -10.17 -11.12 -0.33
N GLN A 230 -10.55 -10.92 -1.59
CA GLN A 230 -10.36 -9.63 -2.24
C GLN A 230 -11.15 -8.54 -1.52
N ILE A 231 -10.44 -7.58 -0.90
CA ILE A 231 -11.03 -6.43 -0.22
C ILE A 231 -11.72 -5.54 -1.24
N VAL A 232 -12.94 -5.12 -0.93
CA VAL A 232 -13.72 -4.13 -1.68
C VAL A 232 -13.69 -2.78 -0.99
N GLY A 233 -13.78 -2.79 0.35
CA GLY A 233 -13.58 -1.59 1.14
C GLY A 233 -13.53 -1.89 2.63
N GLY A 234 -13.03 -0.94 3.40
CA GLY A 234 -13.05 -1.01 4.86
C GLY A 234 -12.76 0.34 5.48
N GLY A 235 -13.02 0.47 6.77
CA GLY A 235 -12.92 1.76 7.42
C GLY A 235 -13.28 1.76 8.89
N THR A 236 -13.43 2.97 9.42
CA THR A 236 -13.66 3.22 10.86
C THR A 236 -14.96 3.95 11.16
N GLY A 237 -15.63 4.48 10.14
CA GLY A 237 -16.94 5.14 10.22
C GLY A 237 -18.12 4.17 10.29
N SER A 238 -17.85 2.88 10.58
CA SER A 238 -18.88 1.89 10.89
C SER A 238 -19.91 1.74 9.76
N LEU A 239 -21.19 1.69 10.10
CA LEU A 239 -22.25 1.32 9.18
C LEU A 239 -22.47 2.33 8.04
N ASP A 240 -22.28 3.62 8.28
CA ASP A 240 -22.54 4.65 7.27
C ASP A 240 -21.54 4.57 6.11
N GLU A 241 -20.25 4.43 6.43
CA GLU A 241 -19.20 4.15 5.45
C GLU A 241 -19.42 2.80 4.74
N MET A 242 -19.78 1.76 5.50
CA MET A 242 -20.07 0.44 4.95
C MET A 242 -21.25 0.49 3.97
N LYS A 243 -22.30 1.24 4.27
CA LYS A 243 -23.44 1.45 3.38
C LYS A 243 -23.05 2.19 2.11
N ALA A 244 -22.28 3.27 2.21
CA ALA A 244 -21.77 3.99 1.04
C ALA A 244 -20.94 3.07 0.13
N CYS A 245 -20.11 2.21 0.72
CA CYS A 245 -19.35 1.20 -0.02
C CYS A 245 -20.25 0.20 -0.76
N TYR A 246 -21.33 -0.26 -0.10
CA TYR A 246 -22.29 -1.17 -0.72
C TYR A 246 -23.05 -0.51 -1.89
N GLU A 247 -23.43 0.77 -1.77
CA GLU A 247 -24.11 1.53 -2.84
C GLU A 247 -23.23 1.66 -4.10
N GLU A 248 -21.95 1.97 -3.91
CA GLU A 248 -20.97 2.06 -5.00
C GLU A 248 -20.77 0.72 -5.72
N HIS A 249 -20.86 -0.39 -4.98
CA HIS A 249 -20.65 -1.76 -5.46
C HIS A 249 -21.97 -2.53 -5.68
N SER A 250 -23.03 -1.82 -6.09
CA SER A 250 -24.36 -2.41 -6.38
C SER A 250 -24.39 -3.51 -7.44
N SER A 251 -23.29 -3.76 -8.18
CA SER A 251 -23.14 -4.85 -9.16
C SER A 251 -22.46 -6.10 -8.64
N ASP A 252 -22.05 -6.13 -7.37
CA ASP A 252 -21.29 -7.23 -6.77
C ASP A 252 -22.09 -7.93 -5.66
N VAL A 253 -21.71 -9.17 -5.33
CA VAL A 253 -22.11 -9.85 -4.09
C VAL A 253 -20.97 -9.74 -3.11
N LEU A 254 -21.24 -9.11 -1.97
CA LEU A 254 -20.24 -8.77 -0.97
C LEU A 254 -20.46 -9.56 0.33
N PHE A 255 -19.36 -9.90 0.97
CA PHE A 255 -19.32 -10.48 2.30
C PHE A 255 -18.57 -9.54 3.23
N GLY A 256 -19.19 -9.16 4.34
CA GLY A 256 -18.66 -8.16 5.24
C GLY A 256 -18.63 -8.61 6.68
N LEU A 257 -17.65 -8.09 7.42
CA LEU A 257 -17.57 -8.21 8.87
C LEU A 257 -17.73 -6.82 9.45
N LEU A 258 -18.65 -6.68 10.40
CA LEU A 258 -18.89 -5.43 11.12
C LEU A 258 -18.73 -5.66 12.62
N ARG A 259 -17.87 -4.86 13.26
CA ARG A 259 -17.64 -4.85 14.70
C ARG A 259 -18.47 -3.74 15.35
N LEU A 260 -19.27 -4.10 16.35
CA LEU A 260 -20.10 -3.18 17.13
C LEU A 260 -19.73 -3.27 18.61
N GLY A 261 -19.50 -2.12 19.24
CA GLY A 261 -19.30 -2.03 20.69
C GLY A 261 -20.59 -1.59 21.40
N PHE A 262 -20.87 -2.18 22.56
CA PHE A 262 -22.01 -1.82 23.41
C PHE A 262 -21.56 -1.65 24.86
N GLY A 263 -22.03 -0.59 25.53
CA GLY A 263 -21.62 -0.27 26.90
C GLY A 263 -20.25 0.42 26.96
N GLU A 264 -19.83 0.75 28.19
CA GLU A 264 -18.64 1.58 28.47
C GLU A 264 -17.61 0.85 29.33
N GLY A 265 -16.34 1.24 29.16
CA GLY A 265 -15.23 0.75 29.96
C GLY A 265 -15.20 -0.78 30.13
N ARG A 266 -15.22 -1.26 31.38
CA ARG A 266 -15.12 -2.70 31.70
C ARG A 266 -16.35 -3.52 31.35
N LEU A 267 -17.49 -2.87 31.12
CA LEU A 267 -18.74 -3.54 30.73
C LEU A 267 -18.96 -3.51 29.22
N ARG A 268 -17.97 -3.01 28.47
CA ARG A 268 -18.02 -2.97 27.00
C ARG A 268 -18.07 -4.39 26.44
N ARG A 269 -19.07 -4.64 25.60
CA ARG A 269 -19.29 -5.89 24.89
C ARG A 269 -19.11 -5.65 23.40
N THR A 270 -18.25 -6.44 22.78
CA THR A 270 -18.08 -6.42 21.34
C THR A 270 -18.94 -7.50 20.70
N LYS A 271 -19.67 -7.14 19.65
CA LYS A 271 -20.47 -8.04 18.83
C LYS A 271 -20.03 -7.93 17.38
N TYR A 272 -19.98 -9.06 16.70
CA TYR A 272 -19.60 -9.13 15.30
C TYR A 272 -20.79 -9.56 14.47
N VAL A 273 -21.03 -8.84 13.38
CA VAL A 273 -22.12 -9.11 12.43
C VAL A 273 -21.50 -9.53 11.11
N PHE A 274 -21.82 -10.73 10.67
CA PHE A 274 -21.53 -11.18 9.32
C PHE A 274 -22.61 -10.66 8.37
N ILE A 275 -22.21 -9.96 7.32
CA ILE A 275 -23.10 -9.32 6.36
C ILE A 275 -22.92 -9.99 5.00
N HIS A 276 -24.00 -10.52 4.44
CA HIS A 276 -24.08 -11.00 3.07
C HIS A 276 -24.93 -10.01 2.27
N ALA A 277 -24.28 -9.16 1.47
CA ALA A 277 -24.94 -8.10 0.72
C ALA A 277 -25.02 -8.45 -0.77
N ASN A 278 -26.24 -8.49 -1.30
CA ASN A 278 -26.52 -8.88 -2.68
C ASN A 278 -26.82 -7.65 -3.53
N GLY A 279 -25.84 -7.16 -4.28
CA GLY A 279 -26.01 -5.99 -5.15
C GLY A 279 -27.22 -6.10 -6.07
N GLU A 280 -28.02 -5.04 -6.13
CA GLU A 280 -29.28 -4.97 -6.88
C GLU A 280 -29.09 -5.22 -8.39
N LYS A 281 -27.90 -4.89 -8.92
CA LYS A 281 -27.56 -5.01 -10.35
C LYS A 281 -26.91 -6.35 -10.68
N VAL A 282 -26.74 -7.25 -9.72
CA VAL A 282 -26.15 -8.59 -9.96
C VAL A 282 -27.17 -9.45 -10.72
N PRO A 283 -26.81 -10.00 -11.90
CA PRO A 283 -27.70 -10.93 -12.62
C PRO A 283 -28.07 -12.14 -11.76
N VAL A 284 -29.32 -12.58 -11.80
CA VAL A 284 -29.87 -13.64 -10.93
C VAL A 284 -29.00 -14.91 -10.91
N VAL A 285 -28.48 -15.33 -12.06
CA VAL A 285 -27.62 -16.52 -12.18
C VAL A 285 -26.25 -16.29 -11.52
N ALA A 286 -25.64 -15.12 -11.73
CA ALA A 286 -24.38 -14.76 -11.09
C ALA A 286 -24.55 -14.66 -9.57
N ARG A 287 -25.63 -14.01 -9.11
CA ARG A 287 -26.01 -13.92 -7.69
C ARG A 287 -26.12 -15.31 -7.06
N GLY A 288 -26.86 -16.23 -7.69
CA GLY A 288 -27.01 -17.60 -7.17
C GLY A 288 -25.67 -18.34 -7.03
N LYS A 289 -24.74 -18.16 -7.97
CA LYS A 289 -23.40 -18.76 -7.89
C LYS A 289 -22.55 -18.14 -6.78
N LEU A 290 -22.52 -16.81 -6.68
CA LEU A 290 -21.71 -16.10 -5.69
C LEU A 290 -22.26 -16.29 -4.26
N SER A 291 -23.59 -16.28 -4.09
CA SER A 291 -24.22 -16.57 -2.79
C SER A 291 -24.01 -18.00 -2.32
N ALA A 292 -23.69 -18.94 -3.23
CA ALA A 292 -23.33 -20.32 -2.85
C ALA A 292 -21.98 -20.40 -2.12
N GLU A 293 -21.12 -19.36 -2.21
CA GLU A 293 -19.87 -19.28 -1.46
C GLU A 293 -20.08 -18.85 0.01
N ARG A 294 -21.29 -18.44 0.39
CA ARG A 294 -21.61 -17.95 1.74
C ARG A 294 -21.13 -18.86 2.87
N PRO A 295 -21.38 -20.20 2.87
CA PRO A 295 -20.95 -21.05 3.99
C PRO A 295 -19.43 -21.06 4.18
N LYS A 296 -18.67 -21.03 3.09
CA LYS A 296 -17.19 -21.00 3.13
C LYS A 296 -16.69 -19.64 3.61
N MET A 297 -17.32 -18.55 3.17
CA MET A 297 -17.01 -17.21 3.65
C MET A 297 -17.28 -17.10 5.15
N GLU A 298 -18.43 -17.59 5.63
CA GLU A 298 -18.79 -17.58 7.05
C GLU A 298 -17.81 -18.43 7.88
N GLU A 299 -17.38 -19.59 7.38
CA GLU A 299 -16.33 -20.40 8.00
C GLU A 299 -15.01 -19.63 8.14
N VAL A 300 -14.55 -18.95 7.07
CA VAL A 300 -13.32 -18.15 7.13
C VAL A 300 -13.46 -17.00 8.13
N PHE A 301 -14.59 -16.31 8.16
CA PHE A 301 -14.80 -15.17 9.06
C PHE A 301 -14.87 -15.62 10.53
N SER A 302 -15.40 -16.82 10.79
CA SER A 302 -15.45 -17.41 12.12
C SER A 302 -14.07 -17.70 12.72
N GLN A 303 -13.03 -17.82 11.88
CA GLN A 303 -11.63 -17.97 12.33
C GLN A 303 -11.07 -16.69 12.97
N PHE A 304 -11.64 -15.52 12.65
CA PHE A 304 -11.14 -14.22 13.11
C PHE A 304 -12.04 -13.57 14.16
N ALA A 305 -13.34 -13.89 14.16
CA ALA A 305 -14.31 -13.28 15.06
C ALA A 305 -15.44 -14.24 15.44
N SER A 306 -15.94 -14.09 16.67
CA SER A 306 -17.15 -14.79 17.11
C SER A 306 -18.39 -14.08 16.53
N ILE A 307 -18.87 -14.56 15.39
CA ILE A 307 -20.03 -14.03 14.69
C ILE A 307 -21.27 -14.18 15.59
N SER A 308 -21.84 -13.04 15.98
CA SER A 308 -23.01 -12.99 16.85
C SER A 308 -24.32 -13.03 16.05
N VAL A 309 -24.30 -12.44 14.85
CA VAL A 309 -25.46 -12.36 13.95
C VAL A 309 -25.00 -12.48 12.52
N THR A 310 -25.79 -13.18 11.71
CA THR A 310 -25.65 -13.27 10.26
C THR A 310 -26.82 -12.51 9.62
N MET A 311 -26.53 -11.51 8.79
CA MET A 311 -27.53 -10.66 8.12
C MET A 311 -27.39 -10.79 6.60
N GLU A 312 -28.53 -10.90 5.92
CA GLU A 312 -28.62 -10.81 4.47
C GLU A 312 -29.27 -9.48 4.09
N ILE A 313 -28.62 -8.74 3.20
CA ILE A 313 -29.00 -7.41 2.76
C ILE A 313 -29.25 -7.45 1.27
N LEU A 314 -30.44 -7.01 0.85
CA LEU A 314 -30.81 -6.94 -0.56
C LEU A 314 -30.74 -5.49 -1.05
N HIS A 315 -31.16 -4.54 -0.20
CA HIS A 315 -31.15 -3.12 -0.53
C HIS A 315 -30.26 -2.35 0.44
N PRO A 316 -29.51 -1.33 -0.01
CA PRO A 316 -28.70 -0.48 0.89
C PRO A 316 -29.54 0.20 1.99
N ALA A 317 -30.82 0.43 1.72
CA ALA A 317 -31.78 0.94 2.69
C ALA A 317 -32.05 -0.01 3.87
N ASP A 318 -31.76 -1.31 3.74
CA ASP A 318 -31.91 -2.28 4.83
C ASP A 318 -30.74 -2.20 5.83
N LEU A 319 -29.59 -1.70 5.37
CA LEU A 319 -28.37 -1.56 6.16
C LEU A 319 -28.41 -0.28 7.00
N THR A 320 -29.37 -0.21 7.93
CA THR A 320 -29.51 0.89 8.90
C THR A 320 -29.09 0.47 10.29
N LEU A 321 -28.64 1.45 11.09
CA LEU A 321 -28.14 1.18 12.44
C LEU A 321 -29.21 0.54 13.33
N ALA A 322 -30.44 1.05 13.24
CA ALA A 322 -31.58 0.49 13.97
C ALA A 322 -31.83 -0.98 13.61
N ASN A 323 -31.79 -1.33 12.32
CA ASN A 323 -32.02 -2.71 11.87
C ASN A 323 -30.92 -3.66 12.36
N VAL A 324 -29.65 -3.24 12.26
CA VAL A 324 -28.51 -4.05 12.69
C VAL A 324 -28.52 -4.25 14.22
N VAL A 325 -28.72 -3.18 14.98
CA VAL A 325 -28.78 -3.25 16.45
C VAL A 325 -29.96 -4.10 16.91
N GLU A 326 -31.13 -3.97 16.28
CA GLU A 326 -32.29 -4.79 16.61
C GLU A 326 -32.04 -6.29 16.36
N ARG A 327 -31.31 -6.64 15.29
CA ARG A 327 -30.91 -8.02 15.03
C ARG A 327 -29.92 -8.53 16.06
N VAL A 328 -28.94 -7.72 16.45
CA VAL A 328 -27.97 -8.04 17.52
C VAL A 328 -28.68 -8.23 18.85
N ARG A 329 -29.64 -7.36 19.19
CA ARG A 329 -30.44 -7.45 20.40
C ARG A 329 -31.21 -8.77 20.46
N ARG A 330 -31.90 -9.14 19.38
CA ARG A 330 -32.65 -10.41 19.31
C ARG A 330 -31.77 -11.65 19.45
N ALA A 331 -30.55 -11.62 18.93
CA ALA A 331 -29.62 -12.74 19.04
C ALA A 331 -28.90 -12.81 20.39
N ALA A 332 -28.73 -11.69 21.08
CA ALA A 332 -28.01 -11.61 22.35
C ALA A 332 -28.91 -11.86 23.57
N VAL A 333 -30.22 -11.64 23.47
CA VAL A 333 -31.20 -11.86 24.52
C VAL A 333 -31.71 -13.29 24.43
N VAL A 334 -30.99 -14.23 25.07
CA VAL A 334 -31.36 -15.65 25.07
C VAL A 334 -31.97 -16.12 26.40
N ASP A 335 -31.91 -15.36 27.51
CA ASP A 335 -32.47 -15.81 28.80
C ASP A 335 -33.02 -14.67 29.70
N ASP A 336 -33.72 -13.68 29.14
CA ASP A 336 -34.36 -12.63 29.97
C ASP A 336 -35.59 -13.14 30.76
N ASP A 337 -36.14 -14.32 30.40
CA ASP A 337 -37.32 -14.87 31.08
C ASP A 337 -37.00 -15.46 32.48
N VAL A 338 -35.71 -15.69 32.79
CA VAL A 338 -35.26 -16.29 34.06
C VAL A 338 -34.74 -15.24 35.05
N LEU A 339 -34.26 -14.09 34.56
CA LEU A 339 -33.81 -12.99 35.39
C LEU A 339 -35.03 -12.10 35.69
N GLY A 340 -35.57 -12.20 36.90
CA GLY A 340 -36.71 -11.39 37.34
C GLY A 340 -36.53 -9.92 36.99
N ARG A 341 -37.64 -9.24 36.64
CA ARG A 341 -37.70 -7.84 36.15
C ARG A 341 -37.01 -6.85 37.10
N ASP A 342 -35.68 -6.82 37.09
CA ASP A 342 -34.93 -5.74 37.67
C ASP A 342 -35.10 -4.57 36.72
N ALA A 343 -35.82 -3.54 37.19
CA ALA A 343 -36.13 -2.32 36.46
C ALA A 343 -34.89 -1.50 36.00
N GLY A 344 -33.68 -2.05 36.19
CA GLY A 344 -32.39 -1.43 35.92
C GLY A 344 -31.62 -2.00 34.71
N SER A 345 -32.17 -2.92 33.91
CA SER A 345 -31.50 -3.41 32.68
C SER A 345 -32.03 -2.85 31.34
N PRO A 346 -32.46 -1.58 31.20
CA PRO A 346 -32.91 -1.10 29.91
C PRO A 346 -31.76 -1.11 28.88
N SER A 347 -31.91 -2.00 27.90
CA SER A 347 -31.32 -2.02 26.57
C SER A 347 -29.80 -1.79 26.48
N VAL A 348 -29.02 -2.73 27.03
CA VAL A 348 -27.56 -2.82 26.78
C VAL A 348 -27.26 -2.84 25.27
N PHE A 349 -28.17 -3.38 24.46
CA PHE A 349 -28.10 -3.41 23.01
C PHE A 349 -29.11 -2.41 22.39
N SER A 350 -28.89 -1.12 22.64
CA SER A 350 -29.62 0.01 22.03
C SER A 350 -28.76 0.75 21.01
N VAL A 351 -29.42 1.55 20.16
CA VAL A 351 -28.75 2.44 19.22
C VAL A 351 -27.93 3.49 19.98
N GLU A 352 -28.50 4.03 21.06
CA GLU A 352 -27.86 5.01 21.94
C GLU A 352 -26.63 4.42 22.62
N ALA A 353 -26.71 3.18 23.14
CA ALA A 353 -25.56 2.51 23.75
C ALA A 353 -24.43 2.26 22.74
N PHE A 354 -24.76 1.90 21.50
CA PHE A 354 -23.78 1.75 20.43
C PHE A 354 -23.12 3.08 20.06
N GLN A 355 -23.91 4.14 19.84
CA GLN A 355 -23.39 5.47 19.50
C GLN A 355 -22.45 6.00 20.59
N LYS A 356 -22.81 5.80 21.86
CA LYS A 356 -21.97 6.18 23.00
C LYS A 356 -20.64 5.41 23.01
N ALA A 357 -20.68 4.09 22.79
CA ALA A 357 -19.47 3.26 22.71
C ALA A 357 -18.59 3.63 21.49
N LEU A 358 -19.21 4.00 20.36
CA LEU A 358 -18.49 4.46 19.17
C LEU A 358 -17.81 5.81 19.41
N GLN A 359 -18.47 6.73 20.13
CA GLN A 359 -17.88 8.01 20.51
C GLN A 359 -16.72 7.85 21.49
N GLU A 360 -16.86 6.96 22.49
CA GLU A 360 -15.76 6.59 23.39
C GLU A 360 -14.57 6.05 22.60
N GLU A 361 -14.77 5.16 21.63
CA GLU A 361 -13.71 4.66 20.73
C GLU A 361 -13.05 5.77 19.91
N LYS A 362 -13.84 6.70 19.35
CA LYS A 362 -13.29 7.85 18.62
C LYS A 362 -12.42 8.72 19.54
N LEU A 363 -12.85 8.95 20.77
CA LEU A 363 -12.12 9.72 21.77
C LEU A 363 -10.85 9.02 22.25
N GLU A 364 -10.91 7.71 22.53
CA GLU A 364 -9.74 6.91 22.89
C GLU A 364 -8.70 6.94 21.77
N ARG A 365 -9.13 6.76 20.51
CA ARG A 365 -8.25 6.85 19.34
C ARG A 365 -7.65 8.24 19.16
N ALA A 366 -8.46 9.29 19.32
CA ALA A 366 -7.97 10.67 19.25
C ALA A 366 -6.97 10.98 20.37
N SER A 367 -7.23 10.52 21.59
CA SER A 367 -6.35 10.65 22.75
C SER A 367 -5.05 9.86 22.56
N GLU A 368 -5.12 8.66 21.99
CA GLU A 368 -3.95 7.86 21.68
C GLU A 368 -3.12 8.51 20.57
N LEU A 369 -3.74 8.97 19.48
CA LEU A 369 -3.06 9.75 18.44
C LEU A 369 -2.44 11.02 19.03
N GLN A 370 -3.14 11.70 19.93
CA GLN A 370 -2.59 12.86 20.63
C GLN A 370 -1.45 12.46 21.57
N THR A 371 -1.50 11.29 22.19
CA THR A 371 -0.42 10.75 23.03
C THR A 371 0.77 10.34 22.19
N LEU A 372 0.57 9.77 21.01
CA LEU A 372 1.60 9.49 20.02
C LEU A 372 2.22 10.78 19.50
N ARG A 373 1.41 11.80 19.22
CA ARG A 373 1.87 13.15 18.88
C ARG A 373 2.63 13.81 20.03
N ARG A 374 2.15 13.72 21.26
CA ARG A 374 2.83 14.25 22.45
C ARG A 374 4.12 13.49 22.74
N ARG A 375 4.14 12.18 22.49
CA ARG A 375 5.35 11.37 22.52
C ARG A 375 6.29 11.85 21.42
N SER A 376 5.87 12.02 20.17
CA SER A 376 6.76 12.49 19.11
C SER A 376 7.26 13.93 19.33
N THR A 377 6.42 14.85 19.81
CA THR A 377 6.80 16.25 20.07
C THR A 377 7.54 16.44 21.40
N GLY A 378 7.19 15.71 22.45
CA GLY A 378 7.85 15.75 23.76
C GLY A 378 9.16 14.95 23.80
N LEU A 379 9.31 13.95 22.92
CA LEU A 379 10.56 13.21 22.74
C LEU A 379 11.58 13.93 21.82
N ARG A 380 11.45 15.21 21.46
CA ARG A 380 12.66 15.93 20.98
C ARG A 380 13.73 16.09 22.06
N SER A 381 13.36 16.04 23.34
CA SER A 381 14.31 15.97 24.46
C SER A 381 14.51 14.55 25.02
N GLY A 382 13.92 13.52 24.40
CA GLY A 382 13.87 12.16 24.99
C GLY A 382 13.54 11.01 24.04
N LEU A 383 13.64 11.18 22.71
CA LEU A 383 13.64 10.07 21.75
C LEU A 383 14.78 9.16 22.23
N PRO A 384 14.53 7.86 22.44
CA PRO A 384 15.59 6.96 22.89
C PRO A 384 16.70 7.13 21.84
N ALA A 385 17.87 7.61 22.29
CA ALA A 385 18.90 8.15 21.42
C ALA A 385 19.15 7.24 20.22
N ASN A 386 19.02 5.93 20.42
CA ASN A 386 19.01 4.84 19.45
C ASN A 386 18.12 5.01 18.19
N LEU A 387 16.89 5.55 18.24
CA LEU A 387 16.01 5.63 17.04
C LEU A 387 16.36 6.81 16.12
N VAL A 388 16.72 7.96 16.71
CA VAL A 388 17.32 9.08 15.95
C VAL A 388 18.75 8.73 15.55
N SER A 389 19.49 8.04 16.42
CA SER A 389 20.89 7.65 16.21
C SER A 389 21.07 6.62 15.11
N GLU A 390 20.09 5.74 14.85
CA GLU A 390 20.26 4.71 13.82
C GLU A 390 20.49 5.34 12.45
N TRP A 391 19.85 6.49 12.19
CA TRP A 391 19.95 7.20 10.91
C TRP A 391 20.80 8.47 10.97
N ALA A 392 20.85 9.17 12.10
CA ALA A 392 21.62 10.41 12.25
C ALA A 392 23.15 10.21 12.09
N GLY A 393 23.65 8.99 12.26
CA GLY A 393 25.06 8.64 12.03
C GLY A 393 25.34 8.09 10.64
N ARG A 394 24.32 7.81 9.82
CA ARG A 394 24.52 7.24 8.48
C ARG A 394 24.94 8.32 7.50
N PRO A 395 25.84 8.02 6.55
CA PRO A 395 26.14 8.93 5.45
C PRO A 395 24.87 9.34 4.70
N LEU A 396 24.76 10.63 4.38
CA LEU A 396 23.63 11.18 3.62
C LEU A 396 23.36 10.38 2.34
N THR A 397 24.43 10.03 1.63
CA THR A 397 24.40 9.27 0.37
C THR A 397 23.83 7.86 0.55
N GLU A 398 24.07 7.22 1.70
CA GLU A 398 23.51 5.90 2.02
C GLU A 398 22.00 5.99 2.23
N VAL A 399 21.54 6.96 3.03
CA VAL A 399 20.11 7.15 3.31
C VAL A 399 19.34 7.49 2.04
N VAL A 400 19.86 8.39 1.20
CA VAL A 400 19.26 8.72 -0.10
C VAL A 400 19.18 7.48 -1.00
N SER A 401 20.24 6.68 -1.07
CA SER A 401 20.27 5.43 -1.84
C SER A 401 19.23 4.42 -1.35
N LEU A 402 19.03 4.33 -0.03
CA LEU A 402 18.03 3.42 0.57
C LEU A 402 16.59 3.83 0.25
N VAL A 403 16.27 5.13 0.20
CA VAL A 403 14.93 5.63 -0.20
C VAL A 403 14.71 5.49 -1.71
N HIS A 404 15.75 5.58 -2.53
CA HIS A 404 15.62 5.43 -3.98
C HIS A 404 15.45 3.96 -4.43
N LYS A 405 15.85 3.02 -3.58
CA LYS A 405 15.75 1.61 -3.88
C LYS A 405 14.27 1.20 -3.89
N VAL A 406 13.76 0.83 -5.07
CA VAL A 406 12.42 0.24 -5.25
C VAL A 406 12.19 -0.91 -4.27
N GLY A 407 11.18 -0.80 -3.40
CA GLY A 407 10.92 -1.78 -2.34
C GLY A 407 12.02 -1.82 -1.27
N GLY A 408 12.73 -0.72 -1.09
CA GLY A 408 13.77 -0.53 -0.08
C GLY A 408 13.20 -0.53 1.34
N PRO A 409 14.09 -0.59 2.35
CA PRO A 409 13.67 -0.55 3.76
C PRO A 409 13.15 0.82 4.20
N LEU A 410 13.37 1.87 3.39
CA LEU A 410 12.94 3.23 3.66
C LEU A 410 12.05 3.69 2.50
N ASN A 411 10.92 4.31 2.80
CA ASN A 411 10.09 5.02 1.82
C ASN A 411 10.05 6.53 2.09
N TRP A 412 10.71 7.02 3.13
CA TRP A 412 10.94 8.44 3.30
C TRP A 412 12.24 8.72 4.07
N ALA A 413 12.82 9.90 3.83
CA ALA A 413 13.87 10.47 4.65
C ALA A 413 13.70 11.99 4.75
N LEU A 414 13.97 12.54 5.93
CA LEU A 414 13.88 13.95 6.26
C LEU A 414 15.27 14.48 6.59
N PHE A 415 15.59 15.65 6.05
CA PHE A 415 16.88 16.30 6.09
C PHE A 415 16.73 17.74 6.58
N GLY A 416 17.77 18.26 7.21
CA GLY A 416 17.81 19.63 7.71
C GLY A 416 19.20 20.23 7.62
N PRO A 417 19.33 21.55 7.77
CA PRO A 417 20.63 22.20 7.78
C PRO A 417 21.45 21.75 8.99
N ASP A 418 22.75 21.51 8.80
CA ASP A 418 23.66 21.25 9.91
C ASP A 418 23.68 22.48 10.86
N PRO A 419 23.36 22.32 12.17
CA PRO A 419 23.46 23.38 13.16
C PRO A 419 24.85 24.06 13.20
N SER A 420 25.92 23.30 12.91
CA SER A 420 27.29 23.81 12.87
C SER A 420 27.49 24.81 11.73
N TRP A 421 26.88 24.53 10.56
CA TRP A 421 26.94 25.39 9.38
C TRP A 421 26.19 26.72 9.63
N LEU A 422 25.00 26.65 10.24
CA LEU A 422 24.22 27.85 10.59
C LEU A 422 24.96 28.78 11.56
N SER A 423 25.81 28.21 12.42
CA SER A 423 26.58 28.95 13.43
C SER A 423 27.82 29.63 12.85
N ARG A 424 28.56 28.98 11.94
CA ARG A 424 29.82 29.52 11.36
C ARG A 424 29.61 30.82 10.57
N ARG A 425 28.45 30.97 9.92
CA ARG A 425 28.18 32.14 9.06
C ARG A 425 27.73 33.39 9.81
N ARG A 426 27.58 33.31 11.14
CA ARG A 426 27.21 34.47 11.98
C ARG A 426 28.32 35.53 12.08
N THR A 427 29.52 35.23 11.57
CA THR A 427 30.74 36.00 11.89
C THR A 427 31.47 36.56 10.67
N VAL A 428 30.85 36.64 9.50
CA VAL A 428 31.34 37.59 8.49
C VAL A 428 30.91 38.95 8.98
N LYS A 429 31.76 39.58 9.83
CA LYS A 429 31.73 41.02 10.00
C LYS A 429 31.82 41.55 8.57
N THR A 430 30.71 42.04 8.04
CA THR A 430 30.75 42.97 6.93
C THR A 430 31.64 44.09 7.45
N THR A 431 32.93 44.00 7.15
CA THR A 431 33.83 45.12 7.22
C THR A 431 33.23 46.04 6.18
N GLN A 432 32.33 46.89 6.65
CA GLN A 432 31.88 48.06 5.95
C GLN A 432 33.15 48.87 5.80
N ALA A 433 33.91 48.57 4.75
CA ALA A 433 34.88 49.48 4.22
C ALA A 433 34.06 50.73 3.93
N SER A 434 34.25 51.72 4.80
CA SER A 434 33.75 53.07 4.67
C SER A 434 34.24 53.61 3.32
N LEU A 435 33.49 53.33 2.26
CA LEU A 435 33.55 54.08 1.03
C LEU A 435 32.84 55.40 1.31
N LEU A 436 33.59 56.33 1.92
CA LEU A 436 33.29 57.74 1.80
C LEU A 436 33.28 58.06 0.30
N PRO A 437 32.21 58.67 -0.24
CA PRO A 437 32.26 59.20 -1.59
C PRO A 437 33.18 60.41 -1.58
N ASP A 438 34.24 60.33 -2.39
CA ASP A 438 35.12 61.45 -2.67
C ASP A 438 34.29 62.58 -3.31
N GLN A 439 34.44 63.79 -2.78
CA GLN A 439 33.79 64.98 -3.28
C GLN A 439 34.28 65.28 -4.70
N VAL A 440 33.42 65.09 -5.70
CA VAL A 440 33.56 65.76 -6.99
C VAL A 440 32.25 66.44 -7.34
N ALA A 441 32.41 67.69 -7.77
CA ALA A 441 31.42 68.72 -7.98
C ALA A 441 30.15 68.29 -8.74
N ALA A 442 29.04 68.95 -8.37
CA ALA A 442 27.78 68.97 -9.08
C ALA A 442 27.95 69.34 -10.57
N PRO A 443 27.00 68.92 -11.42
CA PRO A 443 25.99 69.90 -11.78
C PRO A 443 24.54 69.36 -11.75
N SER A 444 23.69 70.17 -11.12
CA SER A 444 22.32 70.53 -11.51
C SER A 444 21.48 69.56 -12.37
N GLY A 445 20.36 69.11 -11.79
CA GLY A 445 19.07 69.15 -12.50
C GLY A 445 18.25 67.85 -12.48
N GLY A 446 17.01 67.94 -12.00
CA GLY A 446 15.90 67.14 -12.52
C GLY A 446 15.27 66.13 -11.56
N TYR A 447 14.42 66.61 -10.66
CA TYR A 447 13.43 65.83 -9.92
C TYR A 447 12.15 65.65 -10.79
N LEU A 448 11.55 64.45 -10.73
CA LEU A 448 10.15 64.07 -10.99
C LEU A 448 9.64 63.76 -12.42
N ARG A 449 8.79 62.71 -12.45
CA ARG A 449 8.02 62.06 -13.55
C ARG A 449 8.82 61.02 -14.35
N ALA A 450 8.34 59.80 -14.62
CA ALA A 450 6.97 59.30 -14.67
C ALA A 450 6.91 57.78 -14.41
N GLU A 451 6.03 57.37 -13.48
CA GLU A 451 5.23 56.15 -13.61
C GLU A 451 4.02 56.49 -14.49
N ALA A 452 4.04 56.06 -15.74
CA ALA A 452 2.87 55.86 -16.61
C ALA A 452 3.38 55.35 -17.98
N GLU A 453 2.60 54.49 -18.61
CA GLU A 453 2.72 54.01 -20.01
C GLU A 453 3.61 52.78 -20.27
N GLN A 454 3.03 51.59 -20.05
CA GLN A 454 3.22 50.49 -21.00
C GLN A 454 1.92 49.67 -21.16
N VAL A 455 0.88 50.35 -21.65
CA VAL A 455 -0.24 49.73 -22.38
C VAL A 455 -0.28 50.40 -23.74
N SER A 456 0.02 49.60 -24.78
CA SER A 456 -0.33 49.78 -26.20
C SER A 456 0.86 49.48 -27.13
N ARG A 457 0.86 48.27 -27.69
CA ARG A 457 1.24 48.06 -29.10
C ARG A 457 0.74 46.69 -29.55
N ALA A 458 -0.46 46.70 -30.12
CA ALA A 458 -0.95 45.65 -30.97
C ALA A 458 -0.70 46.02 -32.44
N SER A 459 -0.47 44.98 -33.25
CA SER A 459 -0.80 44.86 -34.67
C SER A 459 0.19 45.41 -35.71
N THR A 460 0.87 44.49 -36.42
CA THR A 460 0.97 44.44 -37.90
C THR A 460 1.57 43.09 -38.35
N PRO A 461 1.37 42.64 -39.61
CA PRO A 461 0.87 41.29 -39.87
C PRO A 461 1.86 40.36 -40.61
N VAL A 462 1.53 39.08 -40.50
CA VAL A 462 1.65 37.97 -41.47
C VAL A 462 2.51 38.24 -42.72
N ARG A 463 3.59 37.46 -42.86
CA ARG A 463 4.30 37.27 -44.13
C ARG A 463 4.44 35.79 -44.42
N GLU A 464 3.64 35.31 -45.37
CA GLU A 464 3.75 34.01 -46.02
C GLU A 464 5.02 33.91 -46.89
N ARG A 465 5.61 32.72 -46.96
CA ARG A 465 6.55 32.29 -48.01
C ARG A 465 6.57 30.76 -48.11
N PRO A 466 6.97 30.18 -49.25
CA PRO A 466 6.05 29.39 -50.06
C PRO A 466 6.44 27.91 -50.18
N THR A 467 5.45 27.15 -50.62
CA THR A 467 5.48 25.76 -51.10
C THR A 467 6.49 25.54 -52.24
N LYS A 468 7.19 24.40 -52.21
CA LYS A 468 7.56 23.68 -53.44
C LYS A 468 7.64 22.17 -53.19
N ALA A 469 6.91 21.43 -54.01
CA ALA A 469 6.89 19.98 -54.14
C ALA A 469 8.02 19.50 -55.06
N GLU A 470 8.48 18.26 -54.89
CA GLU A 470 8.35 17.14 -55.86
C GLU A 470 9.14 15.90 -55.40
N GLU A 471 8.49 14.74 -55.57
CA GLU A 471 8.93 13.32 -55.55
C GLU A 471 9.97 13.01 -56.67
N PRO A 472 10.48 11.77 -56.93
CA PRO A 472 9.97 10.42 -56.57
C PRO A 472 10.99 9.29 -56.28
N ASP A 473 10.40 8.12 -55.95
CA ASP A 473 10.82 6.73 -56.23
C ASP A 473 12.15 6.17 -55.71
N SER A 474 12.09 5.08 -54.92
CA SER A 474 12.24 3.72 -55.47
C SER A 474 12.49 2.62 -54.43
N ALA A 475 11.95 1.44 -54.78
CA ALA A 475 12.53 0.11 -54.62
C ALA A 475 12.51 -0.61 -53.25
N ALA A 476 11.56 -1.56 -53.20
CA ALA A 476 11.59 -2.83 -52.50
C ALA A 476 12.96 -3.51 -52.41
N LYS A 477 13.18 -4.26 -51.32
CA LYS A 477 13.91 -5.52 -51.34
C LYS A 477 13.52 -6.41 -50.16
N ASP A 478 12.78 -7.45 -50.49
CA ASP A 478 12.71 -8.71 -49.76
C ASP A 478 14.11 -9.31 -49.60
N THR A 479 14.41 -9.86 -48.41
CA THR A 479 15.39 -10.94 -48.33
C THR A 479 14.89 -12.00 -47.36
N ALA A 480 14.26 -13.03 -47.93
CA ALA A 480 14.15 -14.34 -47.32
C ALA A 480 15.54 -15.00 -47.31
N VAL A 481 15.95 -15.58 -46.18
CA VAL A 481 17.09 -16.50 -46.15
C VAL A 481 16.54 -17.92 -46.05
N SER A 482 16.72 -18.60 -47.17
CA SER A 482 16.42 -19.99 -47.45
C SER A 482 17.29 -20.95 -46.66
N CYS A 483 16.65 -22.03 -46.24
CA CYS A 483 17.25 -23.31 -45.89
C CYS A 483 18.16 -23.81 -47.02
N ASN A 484 19.25 -24.49 -46.68
CA ASN A 484 19.79 -25.55 -47.52
C ASN A 484 20.45 -26.64 -46.67
N SER A 485 19.90 -27.84 -46.86
CA SER A 485 20.41 -29.15 -46.52
C SER A 485 21.53 -29.55 -47.48
N THR A 486 22.58 -30.20 -46.97
CA THR A 486 23.36 -31.17 -47.73
C THR A 486 23.71 -32.36 -46.85
N ALA A 487 23.44 -33.54 -47.41
CA ALA A 487 23.58 -34.86 -46.84
C ALA A 487 25.00 -35.43 -47.04
N ALA A 488 25.16 -36.65 -46.51
CA ALA A 488 26.20 -37.66 -46.78
C ALA A 488 27.53 -37.51 -46.02
N ASP A 489 27.77 -38.34 -45.00
CA ASP A 489 28.43 -39.64 -45.17
C ASP A 489 28.63 -40.36 -43.83
N SER A 490 28.21 -41.63 -43.78
CA SER A 490 28.77 -42.69 -42.92
C SER A 490 29.85 -43.43 -43.74
N PRO A 491 30.63 -44.42 -43.23
CA PRO A 491 30.67 -45.04 -41.89
C PRO A 491 32.11 -45.13 -41.34
N VAL A 492 32.32 -45.75 -40.17
CA VAL A 492 33.40 -46.74 -39.90
C VAL A 492 33.22 -47.28 -38.47
N THR A 493 33.01 -48.59 -38.38
CA THR A 493 33.17 -49.45 -37.20
C THR A 493 34.67 -49.77 -37.01
N PRO A 494 35.17 -49.93 -35.77
CA PRO A 494 35.76 -51.21 -35.38
C PRO A 494 35.36 -51.58 -33.93
N ALA A 495 34.92 -52.81 -33.68
CA ALA A 495 35.68 -54.04 -33.48
C ALA A 495 35.99 -54.28 -31.98
N GLN A 496 35.66 -55.50 -31.58
CA GLN A 496 35.70 -56.08 -30.25
C GLN A 496 37.14 -56.25 -29.76
N GLU A 497 37.34 -56.16 -28.44
CA GLU A 497 38.45 -56.85 -27.77
C GLU A 497 38.00 -57.32 -26.36
N GLU A 498 38.69 -58.34 -25.89
CA GLU A 498 38.17 -59.48 -25.14
C GLU A 498 38.08 -59.31 -23.61
N GLN A 499 37.33 -60.24 -23.02
CA GLN A 499 37.28 -60.69 -21.62
C GLN A 499 38.68 -60.97 -21.03
N PRO A 500 38.86 -60.98 -19.70
CA PRO A 500 38.62 -62.24 -18.98
C PRO A 500 38.01 -62.13 -17.58
N ASP A 501 37.39 -63.24 -17.20
CA ASP A 501 36.96 -63.63 -15.85
C ASP A 501 38.16 -63.80 -14.91
N ASP A 502 38.03 -63.39 -13.63
CA ASP A 502 38.23 -64.31 -12.51
C ASP A 502 37.87 -63.68 -11.13
N ALA A 503 37.45 -64.57 -10.25
CA ALA A 503 36.78 -64.36 -8.98
C ALA A 503 37.64 -63.74 -7.86
N GLN A 504 36.98 -63.06 -6.91
CA GLN A 504 37.14 -63.32 -5.47
C GLN A 504 36.05 -62.64 -4.61
N SER A 505 35.74 -63.32 -3.52
CA SER A 505 34.64 -63.19 -2.57
C SER A 505 34.90 -62.20 -1.42
N GLU A 506 33.83 -61.96 -0.67
CA GLU A 506 33.74 -61.39 0.71
C GLU A 506 33.77 -59.86 0.81
N ASP A 507 32.63 -59.23 1.14
CA ASP A 507 32.45 -58.68 2.49
C ASP A 507 30.98 -58.36 2.80
N ASP A 508 30.57 -58.71 4.01
CA ASP A 508 29.24 -58.56 4.59
C ASP A 508 28.97 -57.10 5.01
N THR A 509 27.84 -56.52 4.61
CA THR A 509 27.27 -55.38 5.35
C THR A 509 25.74 -55.36 5.19
N PRO A 510 24.99 -55.08 6.27
CA PRO A 510 23.61 -55.50 6.40
C PRO A 510 22.69 -54.58 5.58
N LYS A 511 21.81 -55.21 4.79
CA LYS A 511 20.63 -54.56 4.21
C LYS A 511 19.71 -54.07 5.33
N GLY A 512 19.96 -52.85 5.80
CA GLY A 512 19.01 -52.09 6.59
C GLY A 512 17.78 -51.81 5.74
N SER A 513 16.68 -52.49 6.06
CA SER A 513 15.37 -52.17 5.52
C SER A 513 15.03 -50.72 5.86
N VAL A 514 14.89 -49.90 4.82
CA VAL A 514 14.35 -48.55 4.94
C VAL A 514 12.92 -48.69 5.48
N PRO A 515 12.55 -47.99 6.57
CA PRO A 515 11.21 -48.10 7.14
C PRO A 515 10.18 -47.69 6.09
N HIS A 516 9.35 -48.66 5.71
CA HIS A 516 8.19 -48.43 4.86
C HIS A 516 7.16 -47.67 5.70
N PHE A 517 6.84 -46.43 5.32
CA PHE A 517 5.75 -45.65 5.91
C PHE A 517 4.52 -45.73 4.98
N PRO A 518 3.65 -46.75 5.12
CA PRO A 518 2.45 -46.84 4.31
C PRO A 518 1.45 -45.74 4.74
N GLY A 519 1.11 -44.84 3.82
CA GLY A 519 -0.06 -43.96 3.95
C GLY A 519 0.16 -42.45 3.88
N LEU A 520 1.40 -41.96 3.79
CA LEU A 520 1.64 -40.53 3.56
C LEU A 520 1.81 -40.29 2.06
N GLN A 521 0.83 -39.66 1.40
CA GLN A 521 1.15 -38.89 0.19
C GLN A 521 2.21 -37.86 0.62
N HIS A 522 3.46 -38.04 0.19
CA HIS A 522 4.61 -37.26 0.67
C HIS A 522 4.57 -35.84 0.08
N ARG A 523 3.61 -35.05 0.54
CA ARG A 523 3.59 -33.60 0.34
C ARG A 523 4.74 -33.01 1.14
N ILE A 524 5.80 -32.61 0.45
CA ILE A 524 6.91 -31.87 1.03
C ILE A 524 6.83 -30.42 0.57
N SER A 525 6.99 -29.50 1.52
CA SER A 525 7.04 -28.07 1.24
C SER A 525 8.08 -27.41 2.12
N GLY A 526 8.74 -26.38 1.61
CA GLY A 526 9.72 -25.61 2.36
C GLY A 526 10.60 -24.74 1.48
N PRO A 527 11.53 -23.99 2.10
CA PRO A 527 12.52 -23.20 1.38
C PRO A 527 13.50 -24.08 0.60
N LEU A 528 13.81 -23.66 -0.63
CA LEU A 528 14.94 -24.14 -1.42
C LEU A 528 15.61 -22.96 -2.11
N LEU A 529 16.94 -23.01 -2.24
CA LEU A 529 17.66 -22.14 -3.15
C LEU A 529 17.55 -22.69 -4.57
N LYS A 530 17.12 -21.87 -5.51
CA LYS A 530 17.04 -22.20 -6.93
C LYS A 530 18.03 -21.37 -7.73
N GLN A 531 18.84 -22.01 -8.55
CA GLN A 531 19.73 -21.27 -9.44
C GLN A 531 18.92 -20.61 -10.57
N SER A 532 19.16 -19.32 -10.79
CA SER A 532 18.56 -18.57 -11.90
C SER A 532 19.11 -19.08 -13.24
N SER A 533 18.24 -19.15 -14.25
CA SER A 533 18.65 -19.47 -15.63
C SER A 533 19.30 -18.30 -16.36
N ALA A 534 19.38 -17.12 -15.72
CA ALA A 534 20.13 -15.99 -16.26
C ALA A 534 21.64 -16.31 -16.28
N TRP A 535 22.37 -15.69 -17.22
CA TRP A 535 23.80 -15.97 -17.48
C TRP A 535 24.72 -15.87 -16.24
N HIS A 536 24.29 -15.17 -15.18
CA HIS A 536 25.02 -15.02 -13.92
C HIS A 536 24.73 -16.10 -12.85
N GLY A 537 23.82 -17.05 -13.09
CA GLY A 537 23.64 -18.23 -12.23
C GLY A 537 23.41 -17.95 -10.73
N ARG A 538 22.79 -16.82 -10.37
CA ARG A 538 22.55 -16.46 -8.96
C ARG A 538 21.54 -17.39 -8.30
N TRP A 539 21.81 -17.79 -7.06
CA TRP A 539 20.87 -18.51 -6.21
C TRP A 539 19.75 -17.59 -5.75
N GLN A 540 18.52 -18.07 -5.82
CA GLN A 540 17.32 -17.36 -5.39
C GLN A 540 16.58 -18.21 -4.37
N LEU A 541 16.34 -17.67 -3.18
CA LEU A 541 15.47 -18.31 -2.21
C LEU A 541 14.03 -18.34 -2.73
N ARG A 542 13.43 -19.52 -2.69
CA ARG A 542 12.06 -19.77 -3.13
C ARG A 542 11.37 -20.69 -2.13
N TRP A 543 10.09 -20.47 -1.93
CA TRP A 543 9.25 -21.48 -1.29
C TRP A 543 8.86 -22.52 -2.34
N MET A 544 9.07 -23.79 -2.07
CA MET A 544 8.77 -24.88 -3.00
C MET A 544 7.80 -25.87 -2.39
N GLU A 545 7.00 -26.50 -3.25
CA GLU A 545 6.10 -27.59 -2.88
C GLU A 545 6.15 -28.69 -3.95
N VAL A 546 6.31 -29.94 -3.52
CA VAL A 546 6.09 -31.11 -4.36
C VAL A 546 4.72 -31.69 -4.04
N LYS A 547 3.84 -31.69 -5.04
CA LYS A 547 2.48 -32.21 -4.90
C LYS A 547 1.89 -32.60 -6.25
N GLY A 548 1.27 -33.79 -6.32
CA GLY A 548 0.43 -34.20 -7.44
C GLY A 548 1.17 -34.24 -8.77
N GLY A 549 2.38 -34.81 -8.78
CA GLY A 549 3.22 -34.95 -9.98
C GLY A 549 3.92 -33.67 -10.43
N HIS A 550 3.90 -32.61 -9.62
CA HIS A 550 4.48 -31.32 -9.96
C HIS A 550 5.39 -30.78 -8.84
N LEU A 551 6.46 -30.09 -9.23
CA LEU A 551 7.23 -29.20 -8.37
C LEU A 551 6.83 -27.76 -8.68
N MET A 552 6.30 -27.04 -7.69
CA MET A 552 5.84 -25.65 -7.80
C MET A 552 6.70 -24.76 -6.92
N TRP A 553 6.86 -23.48 -7.29
CA TRP A 553 7.61 -22.52 -6.46
C TRP A 553 7.05 -21.10 -6.48
N TRP A 554 7.24 -20.39 -5.36
CA TRP A 554 6.79 -19.02 -5.12
C TRP A 554 7.91 -18.13 -4.58
N HIS A 555 7.65 -16.82 -4.50
CA HIS A 555 8.57 -15.85 -3.89
C HIS A 555 8.80 -16.10 -2.39
N GLY A 556 7.83 -16.66 -1.68
CA GLY A 556 7.91 -16.99 -0.26
C GLY A 556 6.68 -17.72 0.26
N PRO A 557 6.67 -18.13 1.54
CA PRO A 557 5.61 -18.97 2.13
C PRO A 557 4.22 -18.29 2.15
N THR A 558 4.17 -16.95 2.22
CA THR A 558 2.92 -16.18 2.22
C THR A 558 2.19 -16.20 0.88
N PHE A 559 2.86 -16.66 -0.19
CA PHE A 559 2.32 -16.67 -1.56
C PHE A 559 1.78 -18.03 -1.98
N VAL A 560 1.79 -19.05 -1.10
CA VAL A 560 1.37 -20.41 -1.46
C VAL A 560 -0.10 -20.48 -1.91
N SER A 561 -0.93 -19.51 -1.52
CA SER A 561 -2.31 -19.38 -2.01
C SER A 561 -2.43 -18.76 -3.39
N SER A 562 -1.40 -18.06 -3.89
CA SER A 562 -1.40 -17.43 -5.22
C SER A 562 -0.91 -18.38 -6.31
N GLU A 563 -1.05 -17.97 -7.58
CA GLU A 563 -0.47 -18.69 -8.72
C GLU A 563 1.06 -18.88 -8.54
N PRO A 564 1.60 -20.08 -8.75
CA PRO A 564 3.03 -20.33 -8.62
C PRO A 564 3.85 -19.59 -9.67
N LEU A 565 5.01 -19.08 -9.27
CA LEU A 565 5.96 -18.41 -10.16
C LEU A 565 6.50 -19.37 -11.24
N GLY A 566 6.49 -20.67 -10.95
CA GLY A 566 6.67 -21.68 -11.97
C GLY A 566 6.27 -23.07 -11.49
N VAL A 567 5.97 -23.90 -12.47
CA VAL A 567 5.51 -25.28 -12.30
C VAL A 567 6.38 -26.18 -13.17
N LEU A 568 6.88 -27.27 -12.59
CA LEU A 568 7.66 -28.28 -13.28
C LEU A 568 6.97 -29.65 -13.16
N PRO A 569 6.47 -30.21 -14.29
CA PRO A 569 5.98 -31.58 -14.32
C PRO A 569 7.10 -32.56 -13.99
N LEU A 570 6.85 -33.50 -13.09
CA LEU A 570 7.84 -34.47 -12.61
C LEU A 570 7.89 -35.76 -13.42
N ALA A 571 6.99 -35.95 -14.38
CA ALA A 571 6.97 -37.14 -15.24
C ALA A 571 8.31 -37.32 -15.99
N GLY A 572 9.02 -38.41 -15.67
CA GLY A 572 10.31 -38.76 -16.27
C GLY A 572 11.48 -37.87 -15.83
N VAL A 573 11.31 -37.04 -14.79
CA VAL A 573 12.41 -36.25 -14.23
C VAL A 573 13.43 -37.17 -13.59
N LYS A 574 14.71 -36.96 -13.91
CA LYS A 574 15.85 -37.59 -13.23
C LYS A 574 16.42 -36.61 -12.21
N VAL A 575 16.69 -37.11 -11.00
CA VAL A 575 17.28 -36.32 -9.91
C VAL A 575 18.70 -36.82 -9.67
N GLN A 576 19.66 -35.90 -9.57
CA GLN A 576 21.05 -36.21 -9.24
C GLN A 576 21.47 -35.40 -8.01
N GLY A 577 21.71 -36.08 -6.89
CA GLY A 577 22.16 -35.46 -5.64
C GLY A 577 23.67 -35.18 -5.60
N ASN A 578 24.04 -34.08 -4.94
CA ASN A 578 25.42 -33.70 -4.61
C ASN A 578 25.45 -32.98 -3.25
N GLY A 579 25.48 -33.76 -2.16
CA GLY A 579 25.45 -33.23 -0.79
C GLY A 579 24.13 -32.51 -0.47
N ASN A 580 24.20 -31.22 -0.16
CA ASN A 580 23.03 -30.36 0.09
C ASN A 580 22.39 -29.80 -1.19
N ALA A 581 23.03 -29.96 -2.34
CA ALA A 581 22.53 -29.53 -3.64
C ALA A 581 22.08 -30.74 -4.48
N PHE A 582 21.18 -30.50 -5.43
CA PHE A 582 20.74 -31.53 -6.38
C PHE A 582 20.29 -30.90 -7.70
N THR A 583 20.36 -31.69 -8.77
CA THR A 583 19.99 -31.26 -10.12
C THR A 583 18.81 -32.07 -10.62
N LEU A 584 17.79 -31.39 -11.16
CA LEU A 584 16.64 -32.00 -11.82
C LEU A 584 16.80 -31.86 -13.32
N VAL A 585 16.73 -32.98 -14.05
CA VAL A 585 16.78 -32.99 -15.52
C VAL A 585 15.44 -33.48 -16.05
N THR A 586 14.75 -32.63 -16.81
CA THR A 586 13.43 -32.94 -17.37
C THR A 586 13.53 -33.87 -18.57
N ALA A 587 12.61 -34.84 -18.69
CA ALA A 587 12.49 -35.69 -19.88
C ALA A 587 11.91 -34.97 -21.12
N GLY A 588 11.16 -33.88 -20.94
CA GLY A 588 10.61 -33.08 -22.04
C GLY A 588 11.71 -32.48 -22.92
N GLY A 589 11.46 -32.38 -24.23
CA GLY A 589 12.40 -32.30 -25.36
C GLY A 589 13.50 -31.22 -25.42
N LYS A 590 13.91 -30.63 -24.29
CA LYS A 590 15.07 -29.72 -24.16
C LYS A 590 16.05 -30.12 -23.06
N HIS A 591 15.84 -31.23 -22.34
CA HIS A 591 16.73 -31.70 -21.25
C HIS A 591 17.14 -30.58 -20.28
N LYS A 592 16.19 -29.73 -19.90
CA LYS A 592 16.49 -28.56 -19.08
C LYS A 592 16.90 -29.02 -17.68
N ALA A 593 18.05 -28.53 -17.23
CA ALA A 593 18.56 -28.78 -15.88
C ALA A 593 18.11 -27.65 -14.93
N TYR A 594 17.67 -28.03 -13.73
CA TYR A 594 17.37 -27.12 -12.63
C TYR A 594 18.27 -27.47 -11.45
N HIS A 595 19.11 -26.53 -11.03
CA HIS A 595 19.98 -26.70 -9.86
C HIS A 595 19.29 -26.13 -8.62
N LEU A 596 19.17 -26.96 -7.59
CA LEU A 596 18.50 -26.67 -6.33
C LEU A 596 19.45 -26.95 -5.16
N SER A 597 19.30 -26.21 -4.06
CA SER A 597 20.03 -26.46 -2.82
C SER A 597 19.12 -26.34 -1.60
N ALA A 598 19.23 -27.29 -0.68
CA ALA A 598 18.53 -27.32 0.60
C ALA A 598 19.33 -26.63 1.72
N ASP A 599 20.46 -26.01 1.40
CA ASP A 599 21.24 -25.19 2.34
C ASP A 599 20.62 -23.78 2.42
N VAL A 600 19.59 -23.66 3.25
CA VAL A 600 18.69 -22.49 3.27
C VAL A 600 18.67 -21.75 4.60
N ASP A 601 19.33 -22.25 5.65
CA ASP A 601 19.19 -21.73 7.01
C ASP A 601 19.53 -20.23 7.09
N GLU A 602 20.67 -19.82 6.53
CA GLU A 602 21.10 -18.41 6.53
C GLU A 602 20.16 -17.53 5.68
N SER A 603 19.83 -17.97 4.46
CA SER A 603 18.99 -17.20 3.53
C SER A 603 17.54 -17.07 4.03
N ALA A 604 16.98 -18.15 4.59
CA ALA A 604 15.62 -18.16 5.15
C ALA A 604 15.53 -17.30 6.40
N SER A 605 16.55 -17.34 7.26
CA SER A 605 16.64 -16.48 8.44
C SER A 605 16.73 -15.01 8.04
N ALA A 606 17.57 -14.66 7.06
CA ALA A 606 17.69 -13.30 6.54
C ALA A 606 16.38 -12.79 5.89
N ALA A 607 15.54 -13.69 5.38
CA ALA A 607 14.23 -13.37 4.82
C ALA A 607 13.09 -13.36 5.87
N ASN A 608 13.40 -13.56 7.16
CA ASN A 608 12.43 -13.70 8.26
C ASN A 608 11.40 -14.81 8.02
N TRP A 609 11.80 -15.93 7.40
CA TRP A 609 10.92 -17.07 7.24
C TRP A 609 10.96 -17.92 8.51
N ILE A 610 9.80 -18.08 9.16
CA ILE A 610 9.67 -18.80 10.42
C ILE A 610 10.00 -20.28 10.18
N ALA A 611 11.10 -20.74 10.77
CA ALA A 611 11.49 -22.13 10.67
C ALA A 611 10.60 -23.01 11.57
N PRO A 612 10.05 -24.13 11.06
CA PRO A 612 9.77 -25.26 11.93
C PRO A 612 11.10 -25.73 12.55
N ALA A 613 11.06 -26.61 13.54
CA ALA A 613 12.24 -27.06 14.30
C ALA A 613 13.49 -27.42 13.43
N SER A 614 13.30 -27.82 12.17
CA SER A 614 14.34 -27.81 11.13
C SER A 614 13.72 -27.84 9.73
N TRP A 615 14.37 -27.24 8.73
CA TRP A 615 13.96 -27.35 7.32
C TRP A 615 14.26 -28.74 6.71
N PRO A 616 13.50 -29.17 5.69
CA PRO A 616 13.77 -30.46 5.05
C PRO A 616 15.13 -30.48 4.34
N LYS A 617 15.99 -31.44 4.72
CA LYS A 617 17.30 -31.67 4.10
C LYS A 617 17.18 -32.18 2.65
N ALA A 618 18.23 -32.01 1.85
CA ALA A 618 18.27 -32.41 0.43
C ALA A 618 17.82 -33.86 0.18
N LYS A 619 18.22 -34.80 1.05
CA LYS A 619 17.82 -36.22 0.93
C LYS A 619 16.29 -36.42 0.90
N TYR A 620 15.54 -35.61 1.66
CA TYR A 620 14.08 -35.72 1.71
C TYR A 620 13.42 -35.14 0.46
N TRP A 621 13.98 -34.04 -0.06
CA TRP A 621 13.55 -33.48 -1.34
C TRP A 621 13.78 -34.44 -2.50
N ILE A 622 14.98 -35.04 -2.59
CA ILE A 622 15.32 -36.01 -3.63
C ILE A 622 14.35 -37.19 -3.58
N GLN A 623 14.13 -37.78 -2.40
CA GLN A 623 13.21 -38.90 -2.21
C GLN A 623 11.78 -38.56 -2.67
N ALA A 624 11.25 -37.39 -2.27
CA ALA A 624 9.90 -36.99 -2.64
C ALA A 624 9.76 -36.75 -4.16
N LEU A 625 10.77 -36.13 -4.79
CA LEU A 625 10.79 -35.88 -6.23
C LEU A 625 10.88 -37.18 -7.06
N GLU A 626 11.69 -38.14 -6.62
CA GLU A 626 11.80 -39.46 -7.26
C GLU A 626 10.50 -40.25 -7.12
N GLN A 627 9.89 -40.25 -5.94
CA GLN A 627 8.61 -40.91 -5.70
C GLN A 627 7.48 -40.35 -6.57
N GLU A 628 7.36 -39.03 -6.66
CA GLU A 628 6.34 -38.38 -7.50
C GLU A 628 6.61 -38.57 -9.00
N SER A 629 7.89 -38.58 -9.42
CA SER A 629 8.28 -38.93 -10.78
C SER A 629 7.87 -40.37 -11.15
N LEU A 630 8.11 -41.33 -10.24
CA LEU A 630 7.71 -42.73 -10.40
C LEU A 630 6.19 -42.90 -10.40
N ALA A 631 5.47 -42.24 -9.49
CA ALA A 631 4.01 -42.30 -9.42
C ALA A 631 3.35 -41.79 -10.72
N MET A 632 3.93 -40.74 -11.32
CA MET A 632 3.48 -40.22 -12.62
C MET A 632 3.83 -41.17 -13.78
N ALA A 633 4.88 -41.99 -13.65
CA ALA A 633 5.22 -43.01 -14.64
C ALA A 633 4.31 -44.25 -14.54
N SER A 634 3.87 -44.62 -13.33
CA SER A 634 3.00 -45.78 -13.08
C SER A 634 1.51 -45.49 -13.24
N GLY A 635 1.09 -44.22 -13.28
CA GLY A 635 -0.30 -43.80 -13.53
C GLY A 635 -0.77 -43.95 -14.99
N LYS A 636 -0.20 -44.89 -15.73
CA LYS A 636 -0.61 -45.30 -17.08
C LYS A 636 -1.17 -46.72 -17.08
#